data_AF-A0A946ME11-F1
#
_entry.id   AF-A0A946ME11-F1
#
_cell.length_a   1.000
_cell.length_b   1.000
_cell.length_c   1.000
_cell.angle_alpha   90.00
_cell.angle_beta   90.00
_cell.angle_gamma   90.00
#
_symmetry.space_group_name_H-M   'P 1'
#
loop_
_entity.id
_entity.type
_entity.pdbx_description
1 polymer ?
#
loop_
_entity_poly.entity_id
_entity_poly.type
_entity_poly.pdbx_seq_one_letter_code
_entity_poly.pdbx_strand_id
1 'polypeptide(L)'
;TITVFERADRIGGLLMYGIPNMKLDKQDVLRRVQLLQDEGITFKTGVDVGKDISPEQLVNDFDALLLATGATQPRDLPIPGRELNGIHFAMDFLTANTQSFLDSEHADGNFISAKDKKVVVIGGGDTGTDCIATSLRHGATSIVNLEIIAQPPADRADNNPWPQWPRIYRIDYGHEEVAAKWGEDPRDYAIESVQFNDDGNGNLKSVTVTQVDWSKPVENGPPFSRVAGSEKTIEADLVLLAMGFLGPEHYVVEALKDEIQLDPRSNYQATHGEFTTSIPGVFAAGDCRRGQSLVVWAINEGRGAARAIDLHLMGSTTLPAPGITMGSPLEPA
;
A
#
# COMPACT_ATOMS: atom_id res chain seq x y z
N THR A 1 -22.50 2.34 -20.34
CA THR A 1 -22.32 3.34 -19.25
C THR A 1 -21.33 2.79 -18.25
N ILE A 2 -20.60 3.63 -17.50
CA ILE A 2 -19.60 3.16 -16.52
C ILE A 2 -19.94 3.76 -15.16
N THR A 3 -20.03 2.90 -14.14
CA THR A 3 -20.18 3.30 -12.74
C THR A 3 -19.04 2.74 -11.91
N VAL A 4 -18.41 3.58 -11.10
CA VAL A 4 -17.39 3.19 -10.13
C VAL A 4 -17.97 3.34 -8.72
N PHE A 5 -17.93 2.26 -7.95
CA PHE A 5 -18.30 2.26 -6.54
C PHE A 5 -17.03 2.35 -5.70
N GLU A 6 -16.99 3.33 -4.79
CA GLU A 6 -15.86 3.59 -3.90
C GLU A 6 -16.37 3.59 -2.46
N ARG A 7 -15.68 2.81 -1.60
CA ARG A 7 -15.99 2.72 -0.17
C ARG A 7 -15.74 4.04 0.53
N ALA A 8 -14.68 4.72 0.16
CA ALA A 8 -14.33 6.01 0.74
C ALA A 8 -15.24 7.14 0.23
N ASP A 9 -15.25 8.26 0.95
CA ASP A 9 -15.98 9.48 0.60
C ASP A 9 -15.37 10.23 -0.60
N ARG A 10 -14.12 9.94 -0.97
CA ARG A 10 -13.40 10.56 -2.09
C ARG A 10 -12.74 9.52 -3.00
N ILE A 11 -12.77 9.79 -4.31
CA ILE A 11 -12.14 8.94 -5.34
C ILE A 11 -10.62 9.13 -5.35
N GLY A 12 -9.89 8.05 -5.60
CA GLY A 12 -8.45 8.06 -5.87
C GLY A 12 -7.65 7.00 -5.10
N GLY A 13 -8.30 6.26 -4.19
CA GLY A 13 -7.66 5.21 -3.41
C GLY A 13 -6.41 5.72 -2.68
N LEU A 14 -5.30 4.98 -2.77
CA LEU A 14 -4.03 5.37 -2.16
C LEU A 14 -3.50 6.73 -2.67
N LEU A 15 -3.83 7.17 -3.90
CA LEU A 15 -3.41 8.50 -4.36
C LEU A 15 -4.10 9.62 -3.56
N MET A 16 -5.33 9.37 -3.13
CA MET A 16 -6.12 10.30 -2.33
C MET A 16 -5.72 10.21 -0.85
N TYR A 17 -5.69 9.02 -0.25
CA TYR A 17 -5.55 8.89 1.20
C TYR A 17 -4.26 8.24 1.70
N GLY A 18 -3.53 7.52 0.86
CA GLY A 18 -2.29 6.86 1.27
C GLY A 18 -1.04 7.72 1.09
N ILE A 19 -0.88 8.29 -0.10
CA ILE A 19 0.27 9.13 -0.45
C ILE A 19 0.04 10.53 0.13
N PRO A 20 0.93 11.07 0.97
CA PRO A 20 0.73 12.38 1.57
C PRO A 20 0.80 13.56 0.59
N ASN A 21 0.24 14.71 0.98
CA ASN A 21 0.17 15.92 0.15
C ASN A 21 1.54 16.47 -0.25
N MET A 22 2.58 16.32 0.57
CA MET A 22 3.93 16.78 0.23
C MET A 22 4.59 15.98 -0.90
N LYS A 23 4.10 14.76 -1.18
CA LYS A 23 4.59 13.90 -2.27
C LYS A 23 3.68 13.94 -3.48
N LEU A 24 2.37 14.04 -3.28
CA LEU A 24 1.36 14.13 -4.33
C LEU A 24 0.23 15.08 -3.91
N ASP A 25 0.14 16.22 -4.59
CA ASP A 25 -0.94 17.18 -4.40
C ASP A 25 -2.29 16.55 -4.79
N LYS A 26 -3.28 16.70 -3.92
CA LYS A 26 -4.63 16.18 -4.12
C LYS A 26 -5.36 16.90 -5.24
N GLN A 27 -4.96 18.12 -5.59
CA GLN A 27 -5.49 18.83 -6.76
C GLN A 27 -5.21 18.09 -8.08
N ASP A 28 -4.06 17.43 -8.21
CA ASP A 28 -3.76 16.63 -9.41
C ASP A 28 -4.62 15.37 -9.51
N VAL A 29 -4.89 14.74 -8.37
CA VAL A 29 -5.80 13.58 -8.29
C VAL A 29 -7.22 14.02 -8.66
N LEU A 30 -7.72 15.09 -8.05
CA LEU A 30 -9.05 15.64 -8.33
C LEU A 30 -9.21 16.06 -9.79
N ARG A 31 -8.20 16.70 -10.38
CA ARG A 31 -8.20 17.05 -11.81
C ARG A 31 -8.34 15.81 -12.70
N ARG A 32 -7.66 14.71 -12.37
CA ARG A 32 -7.78 13.45 -13.12
C ARG A 32 -9.15 12.79 -12.94
N VAL A 33 -9.71 12.84 -11.73
CA VAL A 33 -11.07 12.35 -11.46
C VAL A 33 -12.11 13.17 -12.24
N GLN A 34 -11.99 14.50 -12.24
CA GLN A 34 -12.90 15.38 -12.98
C GLN A 34 -12.88 15.07 -14.48
N LEU A 35 -11.70 14.84 -15.07
CA LEU A 35 -11.61 14.45 -16.48
C LEU A 35 -12.38 13.14 -16.77
N LEU A 36 -12.29 12.15 -15.87
CA LEU A 36 -13.04 10.89 -16.01
C LEU A 36 -14.56 11.11 -15.86
N GLN A 37 -14.98 12.03 -14.98
CA GLN A 37 -16.39 12.43 -14.86
C GLN A 37 -16.89 13.12 -16.12
N ASP A 38 -16.10 14.03 -16.70
CA ASP A 38 -16.43 14.74 -17.94
C ASP A 38 -16.53 13.78 -19.14
N GLU A 39 -15.80 12.67 -19.12
CA GLU A 39 -15.91 11.55 -20.07
C GLU A 39 -17.16 10.66 -19.85
N GLY A 40 -17.94 10.92 -18.81
CA GLY A 40 -19.22 10.26 -18.53
C GLY A 40 -19.16 9.11 -17.51
N ILE A 41 -18.06 8.97 -16.76
CA ILE A 41 -17.97 7.99 -15.66
C ILE A 41 -18.76 8.50 -14.45
N THR A 42 -19.66 7.67 -13.93
CA THR A 42 -20.39 7.96 -12.70
C THR A 42 -19.62 7.41 -11.50
N PHE A 43 -19.32 8.26 -10.52
CA PHE A 43 -18.72 7.84 -9.26
C PHE A 43 -19.77 7.82 -8.14
N LYS A 44 -19.84 6.69 -7.42
CA LYS A 44 -20.65 6.52 -6.21
C LYS A 44 -19.72 6.28 -5.03
N THR A 45 -19.46 7.32 -4.26
CA THR A 45 -18.62 7.29 -3.05
C THR A 45 -19.43 6.90 -1.82
N GLY A 46 -18.75 6.46 -0.77
CA GLY A 46 -19.39 6.00 0.47
C GLY A 46 -20.19 4.71 0.30
N VAL A 47 -19.84 3.89 -0.69
CA VAL A 47 -20.52 2.61 -0.98
C VAL A 47 -19.50 1.47 -0.91
N ASP A 48 -19.57 0.70 0.18
CA ASP A 48 -18.75 -0.49 0.39
C ASP A 48 -19.42 -1.71 -0.27
N VAL A 49 -18.92 -2.10 -1.44
CA VAL A 49 -19.36 -3.30 -2.17
C VAL A 49 -19.04 -4.54 -1.33
N GLY A 50 -20.05 -5.32 -0.95
CA GLY A 50 -19.96 -6.42 0.02
C GLY A 50 -20.64 -6.13 1.35
N LYS A 51 -20.87 -4.85 1.69
CA LYS A 51 -21.62 -4.44 2.89
C LYS A 51 -22.88 -3.64 2.56
N ASP A 52 -22.74 -2.58 1.77
CA ASP A 52 -23.84 -1.69 1.40
C ASP A 52 -24.58 -2.18 0.15
N ILE A 53 -23.86 -2.81 -0.77
CA ILE A 53 -24.40 -3.41 -2.00
C ILE A 53 -23.81 -4.81 -2.21
N SER A 54 -24.65 -5.77 -2.61
CA SER A 54 -24.18 -7.12 -2.89
C SER A 54 -23.35 -7.16 -4.18
N PRO A 55 -22.17 -7.79 -4.19
CA PRO A 55 -21.43 -8.07 -5.42
C PRO A 55 -22.23 -8.90 -6.41
N GLU A 56 -23.06 -9.85 -5.93
CA GLU A 56 -23.94 -10.66 -6.78
C GLU A 56 -24.97 -9.79 -7.51
N GLN A 57 -25.49 -8.76 -6.84
CA GLN A 57 -26.38 -7.80 -7.47
C GLN A 57 -25.65 -7.07 -8.60
N LEU A 58 -24.42 -6.61 -8.37
CA LEU A 58 -23.63 -5.92 -9.40
C LEU A 58 -23.34 -6.82 -10.62
N VAL A 59 -23.09 -8.10 -10.40
CA VAL A 59 -22.91 -9.08 -11.49
C VAL A 59 -24.19 -9.22 -12.34
N ASN A 60 -25.38 -9.10 -11.73
CA ASN A 60 -26.64 -9.20 -12.45
C ASN A 60 -27.08 -7.87 -13.11
N ASP A 61 -26.73 -6.74 -12.49
CA ASP A 61 -27.17 -5.40 -12.92
C ASP A 61 -26.27 -4.81 -14.04
N PHE A 62 -25.07 -5.35 -14.25
CA PHE A 62 -24.09 -4.86 -15.21
C PHE A 62 -23.64 -5.95 -16.19
N ASP A 63 -23.37 -5.56 -17.44
CA ASP A 63 -22.88 -6.48 -18.49
C ASP A 63 -21.45 -7.00 -18.23
N ALA A 64 -20.68 -6.27 -17.42
CA ALA A 64 -19.34 -6.67 -16.98
C ALA A 64 -18.98 -5.97 -15.66
N LEU A 65 -18.15 -6.63 -14.83
CA LEU A 65 -17.67 -6.13 -13.55
C LEU A 65 -16.13 -6.16 -13.48
N LEU A 66 -15.50 -5.06 -13.06
CA LEU A 66 -14.07 -5.00 -12.79
C LEU A 66 -13.81 -4.82 -11.30
N LEU A 67 -13.09 -5.77 -10.70
CA LEU A 67 -12.56 -5.69 -9.36
C LEU A 67 -11.23 -4.93 -9.38
N ALA A 68 -11.19 -3.79 -8.69
CA ALA A 68 -10.02 -2.94 -8.54
C ALA A 68 -9.89 -2.45 -7.07
N THR A 69 -10.14 -3.35 -6.12
CA THR A 69 -10.26 -3.06 -4.68
C THR A 69 -8.94 -2.82 -3.96
N GLY A 70 -7.81 -3.00 -4.66
CA GLY A 70 -6.47 -2.82 -4.09
C GLY A 70 -6.02 -3.98 -3.18
N ALA A 71 -4.84 -3.83 -2.57
CA ALA A 71 -4.32 -4.77 -1.58
C ALA A 71 -4.31 -4.09 -0.21
N THR A 72 -5.45 -4.10 0.49
CA THR A 72 -5.69 -3.32 1.70
C THR A 72 -5.37 -4.06 2.99
N GLN A 73 -5.11 -5.38 2.96
CA GLN A 73 -4.80 -6.14 4.17
C GLN A 73 -3.37 -5.86 4.66
N PRO A 74 -3.17 -5.15 5.79
CA PRO A 74 -1.84 -4.80 6.26
C PRO A 74 -1.14 -6.02 6.85
N ARG A 75 0.20 -6.06 6.76
CA ARG A 75 1.01 -7.05 7.47
C ARG A 75 1.12 -6.65 8.95
N ASP A 76 0.72 -7.55 9.83
CA ASP A 76 0.80 -7.36 11.28
C ASP A 76 2.11 -7.86 11.91
N LEU A 77 2.41 -7.36 13.11
CA LEU A 77 3.56 -7.75 13.92
C LEU A 77 3.11 -8.33 15.27
N PRO A 78 2.71 -9.62 15.34
CA PRO A 78 2.14 -10.23 16.54
C PRO A 78 3.24 -10.63 17.55
N ILE A 79 3.95 -9.64 18.07
CA ILE A 79 4.93 -9.78 19.16
C ILE A 79 4.30 -9.37 20.50
N PRO A 80 4.87 -9.75 21.66
CA PRO A 80 4.33 -9.35 22.96
C PRO A 80 4.12 -7.83 23.06
N GLY A 81 2.97 -7.42 23.61
CA GLY A 81 2.57 -6.02 23.76
C GLY A 81 1.96 -5.38 22.51
N ARG A 82 1.65 -6.15 21.45
CA ARG A 82 1.03 -5.65 20.21
C ARG A 82 -0.32 -4.95 20.45
N GLU A 83 -1.01 -5.34 21.52
CA GLU A 83 -2.30 -4.81 21.97
C GLU A 83 -2.24 -3.45 22.68
N LEU A 84 -1.04 -2.94 22.99
CA LEU A 84 -0.87 -1.66 23.70
C LEU A 84 -1.37 -0.48 22.86
N ASN A 85 -1.89 0.54 23.54
CA ASN A 85 -2.25 1.80 22.90
C ASN A 85 -1.01 2.50 22.33
N GLY A 86 -1.15 3.11 21.15
CA GLY A 86 -0.06 3.80 20.46
C GLY A 86 0.64 2.96 19.38
N ILE A 87 0.16 1.75 19.08
CA ILE A 87 0.66 0.91 17.98
C ILE A 87 -0.39 0.87 16.87
N HIS A 88 -0.07 1.45 15.72
CA HIS A 88 -1.02 1.60 14.61
C HIS A 88 -0.44 1.04 13.31
N PHE A 89 -1.30 0.62 12.39
CA PHE A 89 -0.86 0.40 11.01
C PHE A 89 -0.54 1.74 10.35
N ALA A 90 0.45 1.75 9.47
CA ALA A 90 0.84 2.95 8.75
C ALA A 90 -0.34 3.59 7.99
N MET A 91 -1.21 2.78 7.39
CA MET A 91 -2.36 3.30 6.65
C MET A 91 -3.43 3.91 7.54
N ASP A 92 -3.61 3.45 8.77
CA ASP A 92 -4.55 4.09 9.71
C ASP A 92 -4.09 5.52 9.99
N PHE A 93 -2.78 5.69 10.19
CA PHE A 93 -2.14 6.98 10.41
C PHE A 93 -2.21 7.90 9.17
N LEU A 94 -1.80 7.42 8.00
CA LEU A 94 -1.73 8.23 6.77
C LEU A 94 -3.12 8.59 6.23
N THR A 95 -4.07 7.64 6.26
CA THR A 95 -5.44 7.85 5.80
C THR A 95 -6.15 8.88 6.66
N ALA A 96 -6.16 8.68 7.99
CA ALA A 96 -6.84 9.58 8.91
C ALA A 96 -6.19 10.98 8.90
N ASN A 97 -4.86 11.05 8.78
CA ASN A 97 -4.15 12.32 8.59
C ASN A 97 -4.66 13.06 7.35
N THR A 98 -4.62 12.41 6.18
CA THR A 98 -4.99 13.06 4.93
C THR A 98 -6.46 13.47 4.92
N GLN A 99 -7.35 12.62 5.44
CA GLN A 99 -8.77 12.92 5.56
C GLN A 99 -9.03 14.12 6.47
N SER A 100 -8.51 14.12 7.71
CA SER A 100 -8.65 15.24 8.65
C SER A 100 -8.06 16.54 8.10
N PHE A 101 -6.94 16.48 7.36
CA PHE A 101 -6.38 17.65 6.68
C PHE A 101 -7.33 18.22 5.62
N LEU A 102 -7.88 17.35 4.76
CA LEU A 102 -8.79 17.76 3.69
C LEU A 102 -10.15 18.24 4.21
N ASP A 103 -10.62 17.69 5.32
CA ASP A 103 -11.91 18.03 5.92
C ASP A 103 -11.86 19.33 6.72
N SER A 104 -10.76 19.56 7.45
CA SER A 104 -10.72 20.61 8.48
C SER A 104 -9.35 21.22 8.74
N GLU A 105 -8.34 20.94 7.92
CA GLU A 105 -6.95 21.29 8.22
C GLU A 105 -6.52 20.84 9.62
N HIS A 106 -6.95 19.64 10.02
CA HIS A 106 -6.73 19.05 11.35
C HIS A 106 -7.45 19.72 12.52
N ALA A 107 -8.33 20.68 12.29
CA ALA A 107 -9.09 21.34 13.36
C ALA A 107 -10.06 20.39 14.08
N ASP A 108 -10.47 19.30 13.44
CA ASP A 108 -11.37 18.30 14.02
C ASP A 108 -10.68 17.32 14.99
N GLY A 109 -9.35 17.22 14.95
CA GLY A 109 -8.59 16.26 15.76
C GLY A 109 -8.80 14.79 15.39
N ASN A 110 -9.48 14.48 14.27
CA ASN A 110 -9.83 13.12 13.86
C ASN A 110 -8.68 12.40 13.14
N PHE A 111 -7.49 12.41 13.72
CA PHE A 111 -6.32 11.75 13.18
C PHE A 111 -5.38 11.29 14.28
N ILE A 112 -4.52 10.33 13.96
CA ILE A 112 -3.48 9.88 14.89
C ILE A 112 -2.37 10.93 14.88
N SER A 113 -2.29 11.72 15.96
CA SER A 113 -1.26 12.76 16.07
C SER A 113 0.09 12.19 16.54
N ALA A 114 1.15 12.63 15.88
CA ALA A 114 2.55 12.39 16.23
C ALA A 114 3.19 13.60 16.92
N LYS A 115 2.41 14.66 17.19
CA LYS A 115 2.89 15.87 17.84
C LYS A 115 3.43 15.56 19.23
N ASP A 116 4.62 16.08 19.54
CA ASP A 116 5.30 15.93 20.81
C ASP A 116 5.66 14.48 21.20
N LYS A 117 5.56 13.52 20.26
CA LYS A 117 5.81 12.08 20.50
C LYS A 117 7.16 11.60 19.97
N LYS A 118 7.70 10.55 20.60
CA LYS A 118 8.79 9.71 20.09
C LYS A 118 8.20 8.64 19.18
N VAL A 119 8.53 8.70 17.89
CA VAL A 119 7.91 7.85 16.87
C VAL A 119 8.89 6.76 16.43
N VAL A 120 8.42 5.51 16.40
CA VAL A 120 9.12 4.39 15.77
C VAL A 120 8.33 3.90 14.56
N VAL A 121 8.95 3.93 13.38
CA VAL A 121 8.38 3.40 12.14
C VAL A 121 9.02 2.05 11.85
N ILE A 122 8.23 0.97 11.70
CA ILE A 122 8.76 -0.37 11.42
C ILE A 122 8.49 -0.72 9.95
N GLY A 123 9.55 -0.83 9.16
CA GLY A 123 9.50 -1.07 7.72
C GLY A 123 10.13 0.07 6.89
N GLY A 124 10.88 -0.29 5.84
CA GLY A 124 11.72 0.63 5.05
C GLY A 124 11.20 0.95 3.65
N GLY A 125 9.93 0.70 3.35
CA GLY A 125 9.33 1.03 2.05
C GLY A 125 8.80 2.47 1.99
N ASP A 126 8.27 2.87 0.82
CA ASP A 126 7.69 4.20 0.57
C ASP A 126 6.66 4.61 1.65
N THR A 127 5.81 3.69 2.09
CA THR A 127 4.83 3.93 3.16
C THR A 127 5.50 4.31 4.48
N GLY A 128 6.64 3.69 4.79
CA GLY A 128 7.44 4.03 5.97
C GLY A 128 8.02 5.44 5.88
N THR A 129 8.58 5.80 4.72
CA THR A 129 9.06 7.17 4.45
C THR A 129 7.93 8.19 4.55
N ASP A 130 6.73 7.86 4.07
CA ASP A 130 5.55 8.71 4.18
C ASP A 130 5.12 8.92 5.65
N CYS A 131 5.21 7.87 6.48
CA CYS A 131 5.01 7.97 7.94
C CYS A 131 6.06 8.85 8.63
N ILE A 132 7.34 8.72 8.25
CA ILE A 132 8.45 9.54 8.78
C ILE A 132 8.17 11.02 8.47
N ALA A 133 7.93 11.34 7.21
CA ALA A 133 7.74 12.71 6.74
C ALA A 133 6.48 13.35 7.35
N THR A 134 5.38 12.60 7.50
CA THR A 134 4.16 13.07 8.16
C THR A 134 4.39 13.32 9.65
N SER A 135 5.06 12.39 10.34
CA SER A 135 5.39 12.53 11.77
C SER A 135 6.28 13.76 12.04
N LEU A 136 7.22 14.04 11.13
CA LEU A 136 8.06 15.23 11.19
C LEU A 136 7.24 16.53 11.16
N ARG A 137 6.24 16.59 10.28
CA ARG A 137 5.33 17.74 10.09
C ARG A 137 4.36 17.91 11.27
N HIS A 138 3.92 16.82 11.88
CA HIS A 138 3.14 16.88 13.13
C HIS A 138 3.93 17.46 14.31
N GLY A 139 5.27 17.48 14.23
CA GLY A 139 6.12 17.95 15.31
C GLY A 139 6.51 16.84 16.29
N ALA A 140 6.79 15.63 15.78
CA ALA A 140 7.42 14.58 16.58
C ALA A 140 8.75 15.07 17.20
N THR A 141 9.05 14.60 18.41
CA THR A 141 10.26 14.96 19.16
C THR A 141 11.46 14.13 18.73
N SER A 142 11.23 12.89 18.31
CA SER A 142 12.20 12.01 17.66
C SER A 142 11.49 11.05 16.69
N ILE A 143 12.22 10.60 15.67
CA ILE A 143 11.75 9.58 14.73
C ILE A 143 12.87 8.58 14.50
N VAL A 144 12.58 7.30 14.72
CA VAL A 144 13.47 6.18 14.39
C VAL A 144 12.75 5.26 13.42
N ASN A 145 13.44 4.80 12.39
CA ASN A 145 12.91 3.83 11.44
C ASN A 145 13.70 2.52 11.54
N LEU A 146 13.00 1.41 11.79
CA LEU A 146 13.61 0.09 11.94
C LEU A 146 13.45 -0.72 10.66
N GLU A 147 14.57 -1.14 10.10
CA GLU A 147 14.64 -2.02 8.95
C GLU A 147 15.23 -3.38 9.35
N ILE A 148 14.48 -4.46 9.09
CA ILE A 148 14.95 -5.81 9.39
C ILE A 148 16.07 -6.27 8.47
N ILE A 149 16.19 -5.67 7.28
CA ILE A 149 17.21 -6.00 6.28
C ILE A 149 18.55 -5.33 6.60
N ALA A 150 19.65 -5.93 6.14
CA ALA A 150 20.95 -5.26 6.14
C ALA A 150 20.92 -4.02 5.23
N GLN A 151 21.71 -3.00 5.58
CA GLN A 151 21.84 -1.79 4.77
C GLN A 151 22.25 -2.18 3.34
N PRO A 152 21.45 -1.80 2.32
CA PRO A 152 21.80 -2.10 0.94
C PRO A 152 23.13 -1.43 0.54
N PRO A 153 23.87 -1.98 -0.46
CA PRO A 153 25.10 -1.37 -0.96
C PRO A 153 24.83 -0.06 -1.69
N ALA A 154 25.82 0.84 -1.79
CA ALA A 154 25.68 2.10 -2.54
C ALA A 154 25.42 1.86 -4.04
N ASP A 155 26.05 0.84 -4.61
CA ASP A 155 25.96 0.48 -6.03
C ASP A 155 25.38 -0.93 -6.23
N ARG A 156 24.89 -1.22 -7.44
CA ARG A 156 24.40 -2.56 -7.79
C ARG A 156 25.52 -3.58 -7.62
N ALA A 157 25.25 -4.64 -6.86
CA ALA A 157 26.13 -5.80 -6.81
C ALA A 157 26.07 -6.59 -8.13
N ASP A 158 27.14 -7.35 -8.45
CA ASP A 158 27.27 -8.15 -9.66
C ASP A 158 26.11 -9.15 -9.87
N ASN A 159 25.49 -9.59 -8.77
CA ASN A 159 24.35 -10.51 -8.77
C ASN A 159 22.98 -9.82 -8.92
N ASN A 160 22.92 -8.50 -9.13
CA ASN A 160 21.70 -7.73 -9.38
C ASN A 160 21.81 -6.86 -10.66
N PRO A 161 21.98 -7.49 -11.85
CA PRO A 161 22.15 -6.78 -13.11
C PRO A 161 20.85 -6.12 -13.60
N TRP A 162 20.98 -5.10 -14.44
CA TRP A 162 19.85 -4.57 -15.22
C TRP A 162 19.29 -5.67 -16.15
N PRO A 163 17.96 -5.80 -16.33
CA PRO A 163 16.88 -4.88 -15.95
C PRO A 163 16.22 -5.18 -14.58
N GLN A 164 16.85 -5.97 -13.69
CA GLN A 164 16.28 -6.21 -12.37
C GLN A 164 16.16 -4.92 -11.57
N TRP A 165 15.20 -4.88 -10.64
CA TRP A 165 15.08 -3.76 -9.70
C TRP A 165 16.38 -3.63 -8.89
N PRO A 166 16.99 -2.44 -8.83
CA PRO A 166 18.24 -2.22 -8.12
C PRO A 166 18.04 -2.40 -6.63
N ARG A 167 18.86 -3.24 -6.00
CA ARG A 167 18.97 -3.40 -4.55
C ARG A 167 20.13 -2.54 -4.06
N ILE A 168 19.89 -1.24 -3.99
CA ILE A 168 20.90 -0.23 -3.59
C ILE A 168 20.38 0.64 -2.46
N TYR A 169 21.30 1.27 -1.74
CA TYR A 169 20.98 2.24 -0.71
C TYR A 169 20.34 3.45 -1.36
N ARG A 170 19.16 3.81 -0.87
CA ARG A 170 18.41 4.97 -1.34
C ARG A 170 18.06 5.85 -0.17
N ILE A 171 18.25 7.14 -0.37
CA ILE A 171 17.69 8.16 0.50
C ILE A 171 16.43 8.65 -0.21
N ASP A 172 15.35 8.78 0.56
CA ASP A 172 14.06 9.26 0.08
C ASP A 172 13.67 10.48 0.92
N TYR A 173 12.71 11.27 0.48
CA TYR A 173 12.45 12.62 0.97
C TYR A 173 12.29 12.69 2.50
N GLY A 174 11.57 11.74 3.11
CA GLY A 174 11.38 11.69 4.56
C GLY A 174 12.67 11.44 5.34
N HIS A 175 13.61 10.67 4.77
CA HIS A 175 14.94 10.47 5.36
C HIS A 175 15.78 11.75 5.26
N GLU A 176 15.77 12.40 4.09
CA GLU A 176 16.50 13.66 3.87
C GLU A 176 16.03 14.77 4.81
N GLU A 177 14.72 14.92 4.98
CA GLU A 177 14.13 15.96 5.83
C GLU A 177 14.43 15.75 7.31
N VAL A 178 14.38 14.50 7.79
CA VAL A 178 14.75 14.18 9.17
C VAL A 178 16.24 14.43 9.40
N ALA A 179 17.10 13.98 8.48
CA ALA A 179 18.53 14.24 8.55
C ALA A 179 18.85 15.75 8.50
N ALA A 180 18.10 16.53 7.72
CA ALA A 180 18.25 17.99 7.70
C ALA A 180 17.85 18.65 9.02
N LYS A 181 16.85 18.11 9.75
CA LYS A 181 16.39 18.65 11.03
C LYS A 181 17.29 18.26 12.21
N TRP A 182 17.72 17.00 12.27
CA TRP A 182 18.41 16.43 13.45
C TRP A 182 19.86 15.99 13.18
N GLY A 183 20.34 16.08 11.94
CA GLY A 183 21.73 15.80 11.58
C GLY A 183 22.06 14.33 11.29
N GLU A 184 21.08 13.43 11.39
CA GLU A 184 21.28 11.99 11.27
C GLU A 184 20.14 11.32 10.47
N ASP A 185 20.48 10.29 9.70
CA ASP A 185 19.48 9.44 9.04
C ASP A 185 18.67 8.68 10.10
N PRO A 186 17.32 8.67 10.04
CA PRO A 186 16.51 8.03 11.07
C PRO A 186 16.59 6.50 11.07
N ARG A 187 17.21 5.88 10.06
CA ARG A 187 17.13 4.43 9.83
C ARG A 187 18.19 3.64 10.57
N ASP A 188 17.71 2.61 11.27
CA ASP A 188 18.49 1.57 11.91
C ASP A 188 18.28 0.24 11.13
N TYR A 189 19.36 -0.29 10.56
CA TYR A 189 19.35 -1.50 9.73
C TYR A 189 19.68 -2.77 10.50
N ALA A 190 19.26 -3.91 9.95
CA ALA A 190 19.43 -5.23 10.53
C ALA A 190 18.90 -5.30 11.97
N ILE A 191 17.74 -4.67 12.21
CA ILE A 191 17.09 -4.64 13.51
C ILE A 191 15.74 -5.38 13.46
N GLU A 192 15.54 -6.31 14.40
CA GLU A 192 14.26 -6.95 14.65
C GLU A 192 13.62 -6.36 15.91
N SER A 193 12.32 -6.07 15.84
CA SER A 193 11.51 -5.72 17.02
C SER A 193 11.07 -6.99 17.75
N VAL A 194 11.36 -7.07 19.05
CA VAL A 194 11.18 -8.29 19.86
C VAL A 194 9.93 -8.20 20.75
N GLN A 195 9.66 -7.04 21.33
CA GLN A 195 8.48 -6.78 22.14
C GLN A 195 8.18 -5.28 22.24
N PHE A 196 6.90 -4.97 22.42
CA PHE A 196 6.42 -3.66 22.84
C PHE A 196 6.27 -3.66 24.37
N ASN A 197 6.74 -2.60 25.02
CA ASN A 197 6.78 -2.50 26.47
C ASN A 197 5.72 -1.51 26.95
N ASP A 198 5.00 -1.89 28.00
CA ASP A 198 3.93 -1.14 28.64
C ASP A 198 4.48 -0.04 29.57
N ASP A 199 3.78 1.10 29.64
CA ASP A 199 3.98 2.14 30.64
C ASP A 199 3.43 1.77 32.03
N GLY A 200 2.69 0.67 32.12
CA GLY A 200 1.98 0.17 33.30
C GLY A 200 0.49 0.54 33.31
N ASN A 201 0.02 1.27 32.31
CA ASN A 201 -1.36 1.72 32.13
C ASN A 201 -1.97 1.26 30.80
N GLY A 202 -1.32 0.32 30.10
CA GLY A 202 -1.76 -0.19 28.80
C GLY A 202 -1.32 0.68 27.62
N ASN A 203 -0.37 1.60 27.79
CA ASN A 203 0.16 2.41 26.71
C ASN A 203 1.59 2.00 26.36
N LEU A 204 1.95 2.16 25.09
CA LEU A 204 3.32 1.97 24.64
C LEU A 204 4.26 2.96 25.35
N LYS A 205 5.36 2.41 25.88
CA LYS A 205 6.49 3.18 26.45
C LYS A 205 7.77 3.04 25.63
N SER A 206 8.02 1.85 25.09
CA SER A 206 9.24 1.55 24.35
C SER A 206 9.14 0.27 23.53
N VAL A 207 10.04 0.12 22.56
CA VAL A 207 10.23 -1.10 21.78
C VAL A 207 11.56 -1.74 22.17
N THR A 208 11.55 -3.02 22.53
CA THR A 208 12.78 -3.80 22.66
C THR A 208 13.15 -4.36 21.31
N VAL A 209 14.39 -4.16 20.90
CA VAL A 209 14.90 -4.56 19.59
C VAL A 209 16.21 -5.32 19.73
N THR A 210 16.58 -6.08 18.71
CA THR A 210 17.84 -6.84 18.65
C THR A 210 18.44 -6.76 17.25
N GLN A 211 19.77 -6.86 17.15
CA GLN A 211 20.44 -6.96 15.87
C GLN A 211 20.25 -8.36 15.27
N VAL A 212 20.14 -8.42 13.95
CA VAL A 212 20.05 -9.68 13.20
C VAL A 212 21.20 -9.84 12.21
N ASP A 213 21.62 -11.09 12.01
CA ASP A 213 22.68 -11.48 11.09
C ASP A 213 22.09 -12.33 9.94
N TRP A 214 21.95 -11.71 8.78
CA TRP A 214 21.46 -12.34 7.54
C TRP A 214 22.45 -13.33 6.92
N SER A 215 23.72 -13.35 7.36
CA SER A 215 24.70 -14.35 6.92
C SER A 215 24.51 -15.70 7.63
N LYS A 216 23.68 -15.74 8.67
CA LYS A 216 23.42 -16.90 9.51
C LYS A 216 21.90 -17.19 9.58
N PRO A 217 21.32 -17.75 8.51
CA PRO A 217 19.92 -18.15 8.52
C PRO A 217 19.67 -19.28 9.52
N VAL A 218 18.45 -19.35 10.06
CA VAL A 218 18.01 -20.45 10.93
C VAL A 218 17.33 -21.52 10.09
N GLU A 219 17.75 -22.78 10.25
CA GLU A 219 17.14 -23.90 9.54
C GLU A 219 15.64 -24.02 9.90
N ASN A 220 14.78 -24.05 8.89
CA ASN A 220 13.31 -24.01 9.05
C ASN A 220 12.79 -22.80 9.83
N GLY A 221 13.57 -21.72 9.91
CA GLY A 221 13.25 -20.50 10.63
C GLY A 221 13.40 -19.25 9.77
N PRO A 222 13.53 -18.07 10.41
CA PRO A 222 13.81 -16.83 9.71
C PRO A 222 15.11 -16.91 8.90
N PRO A 223 15.20 -16.15 7.78
CA PRO A 223 16.41 -16.09 6.95
C PRO A 223 17.58 -15.32 7.60
N PHE A 224 17.56 -15.17 8.92
CA PHE A 224 18.55 -14.48 9.75
C PHE A 224 18.54 -15.06 11.16
N SER A 225 19.58 -14.77 11.95
CA SER A 225 19.66 -15.11 13.38
C SER A 225 19.85 -13.85 14.24
N ARG A 226 19.42 -13.90 15.50
CA ARG A 226 19.65 -12.81 16.46
C ARG A 226 21.11 -12.79 16.93
N VAL A 227 21.69 -11.59 17.03
CA VAL A 227 23.01 -11.38 17.61
C VAL A 227 22.87 -11.35 19.14
N ALA A 228 23.43 -12.34 19.83
CA ALA A 228 23.34 -12.44 21.29
C ALA A 228 23.94 -11.21 22.00
N GLY A 229 23.22 -10.65 22.98
CA GLY A 229 23.67 -9.49 23.74
C GLY A 229 23.54 -8.15 23.01
N SER A 230 22.85 -8.12 21.87
CA SER A 230 22.56 -6.91 21.10
C SER A 230 21.22 -6.26 21.45
N GLU A 231 20.48 -6.83 22.42
CA GLU A 231 19.19 -6.30 22.83
C GLU A 231 19.33 -4.87 23.37
N LYS A 232 18.52 -3.95 22.81
CA LYS A 232 18.41 -2.57 23.27
C LYS A 232 16.95 -2.15 23.34
N THR A 233 16.67 -1.12 24.14
CA THR A 233 15.32 -0.54 24.28
C THR A 233 15.31 0.85 23.64
N ILE A 234 14.32 1.11 22.80
CA ILE A 234 14.08 2.39 22.14
C ILE A 234 12.78 2.97 22.73
N GLU A 235 12.85 4.14 23.35
CA GLU A 235 11.65 4.82 23.87
C GLU A 235 10.72 5.24 22.72
N ALA A 236 9.42 5.01 22.89
CA ALA A 236 8.43 5.27 21.86
C ALA A 236 7.06 5.52 22.48
N ASP A 237 6.39 6.58 22.04
CA ASP A 237 4.99 6.88 22.38
C ASP A 237 4.04 6.51 21.23
N LEU A 238 4.60 6.30 20.03
CA LEU A 238 3.86 5.94 18.82
C LEU A 238 4.70 4.97 17.98
N VAL A 239 4.13 3.81 17.64
CA VAL A 239 4.67 2.87 16.65
C VAL A 239 3.76 2.85 15.41
N LEU A 240 4.38 2.94 14.24
CA LEU A 240 3.73 2.85 12.94
C LEU A 240 4.23 1.62 12.18
N LEU A 241 3.36 0.63 11.98
CA LEU A 241 3.67 -0.61 11.26
C LEU A 241 3.54 -0.38 9.74
N ALA A 242 4.67 -0.19 9.07
CA ALA A 242 4.81 0.06 7.64
C ALA A 242 5.42 -1.14 6.89
N MET A 243 4.93 -2.34 7.18
CA MET A 243 5.52 -3.61 6.72
C MET A 243 4.90 -4.17 5.42
N GLY A 244 4.17 -3.33 4.69
CA GLY A 244 3.48 -3.67 3.45
C GLY A 244 2.15 -4.40 3.65
N PHE A 245 1.58 -4.85 2.54
CA PHE A 245 0.25 -5.49 2.49
C PHE A 245 0.35 -6.92 1.96
N LEU A 246 -0.59 -7.77 2.38
CA LEU A 246 -0.65 -9.18 1.98
C LEU A 246 -1.44 -9.38 0.69
N GLY A 247 -2.59 -8.70 0.56
CA GLY A 247 -3.52 -8.88 -0.55
C GLY A 247 -4.80 -8.05 -0.36
N PRO A 248 -5.80 -8.23 -1.23
CA PRO A 248 -7.12 -7.63 -1.06
C PRO A 248 -7.82 -8.15 0.20
N GLU A 249 -8.72 -7.35 0.75
CA GLU A 249 -9.75 -7.87 1.65
C GLU A 249 -10.66 -8.85 0.89
N HIS A 250 -11.01 -9.99 1.51
CA HIS A 250 -11.73 -11.08 0.82
C HIS A 250 -13.25 -11.02 0.93
N TYR A 251 -13.83 -10.16 1.78
CA TYR A 251 -15.28 -10.13 1.99
C TYR A 251 -16.10 -9.89 0.71
N VAL A 252 -15.54 -9.21 -0.30
CA VAL A 252 -16.18 -9.04 -1.62
C VAL A 252 -16.28 -10.37 -2.37
N VAL A 253 -15.24 -11.19 -2.33
CA VAL A 253 -15.21 -12.49 -3.04
C VAL A 253 -15.93 -13.58 -2.25
N GLU A 254 -15.90 -13.51 -0.92
CA GLU A 254 -16.71 -14.36 -0.03
C GLU A 254 -18.21 -14.13 -0.29
N ALA A 255 -18.62 -12.88 -0.50
CA ALA A 255 -19.99 -12.55 -0.88
C ALA A 255 -20.37 -13.00 -2.30
N LEU A 256 -19.39 -13.32 -3.15
CA LEU A 256 -19.58 -14.04 -4.43
C LEU A 256 -19.48 -15.56 -4.25
N LYS A 257 -19.70 -16.06 -3.02
CA LYS A 257 -19.69 -17.49 -2.66
C LYS A 257 -18.39 -18.23 -3.00
N ASP A 258 -17.26 -17.54 -2.89
CA ASP A 258 -15.92 -18.07 -3.19
C ASP A 258 -15.76 -18.58 -4.63
N GLU A 259 -16.61 -18.13 -5.55
CA GLU A 259 -16.50 -18.51 -6.96
C GLU A 259 -15.27 -17.89 -7.63
N ILE A 260 -14.68 -16.83 -7.04
CA ILE A 260 -13.42 -16.23 -7.50
C ILE A 260 -12.24 -16.97 -6.88
N GLN A 261 -11.45 -17.62 -7.74
CA GLN A 261 -10.21 -18.27 -7.32
C GLN A 261 -9.18 -17.24 -6.82
N LEU A 262 -8.36 -17.65 -5.86
CA LEU A 262 -7.22 -16.86 -5.37
C LEU A 262 -5.90 -17.49 -5.81
N ASP A 263 -4.90 -16.65 -6.03
CA ASP A 263 -3.53 -17.11 -6.28
C ASP A 263 -2.84 -17.58 -4.99
N PRO A 264 -1.64 -18.21 -5.04
CA PRO A 264 -0.91 -18.64 -3.85
C PRO A 264 -0.51 -17.51 -2.89
N ARG A 265 -0.68 -16.25 -3.29
CA ARG A 265 -0.42 -15.05 -2.50
C ARG A 265 -1.70 -14.37 -2.05
N SER A 266 -2.86 -15.02 -2.17
CA SER A 266 -4.19 -14.53 -1.79
C SER A 266 -4.75 -13.37 -2.63
N ASN A 267 -4.17 -13.08 -3.79
CA ASN A 267 -4.73 -12.11 -4.73
C ASN A 267 -5.84 -12.75 -5.55
N TYR A 268 -6.74 -11.94 -6.13
CA TYR A 268 -7.74 -12.43 -7.07
C TYR A 268 -7.05 -13.01 -8.32
N GLN A 269 -7.26 -14.31 -8.55
CA GLN A 269 -6.64 -15.04 -9.65
C GLN A 269 -7.23 -14.54 -10.98
N ALA A 270 -6.42 -13.82 -11.74
CA ALA A 270 -6.70 -13.49 -13.14
C ALA A 270 -5.39 -13.39 -13.92
N THR A 271 -5.32 -13.98 -15.11
CA THR A 271 -4.10 -13.99 -15.94
C THR A 271 -3.83 -12.59 -16.48
N HIS A 272 -2.59 -12.11 -16.41
CA HIS A 272 -2.22 -10.83 -17.01
C HIS A 272 -2.42 -10.87 -18.53
N GLY A 273 -3.14 -9.89 -19.07
CA GLY A 273 -3.54 -9.84 -20.48
C GLY A 273 -5.01 -10.25 -20.69
N GLU A 274 -5.48 -11.28 -19.99
CA GLU A 274 -6.87 -11.75 -20.05
C GLU A 274 -7.74 -11.03 -19.00
N PHE A 275 -7.20 -10.83 -17.79
CA PHE A 275 -7.84 -10.18 -16.64
C PHE A 275 -9.17 -10.79 -16.16
N THR A 276 -9.65 -11.85 -16.80
CA THR A 276 -10.84 -12.61 -16.39
C THR A 276 -10.59 -13.38 -15.10
N THR A 277 -11.56 -13.37 -14.20
CA THR A 277 -11.60 -14.28 -13.05
C THR A 277 -12.24 -15.61 -13.46
N SER A 278 -12.50 -16.49 -12.49
CA SER A 278 -13.27 -17.72 -12.69
C SER A 278 -14.77 -17.50 -12.92
N ILE A 279 -15.29 -16.27 -12.71
CA ILE A 279 -16.69 -15.92 -13.01
C ILE A 279 -16.76 -15.21 -14.37
N PRO A 280 -17.53 -15.73 -15.35
CA PRO A 280 -17.71 -15.07 -16.64
C PRO A 280 -18.26 -13.64 -16.49
N GLY A 281 -17.68 -12.69 -17.23
CA GLY A 281 -18.06 -11.27 -17.14
C GLY A 281 -17.45 -10.52 -15.95
N VAL A 282 -16.70 -11.20 -15.07
CA VAL A 282 -15.98 -10.58 -13.95
C VAL A 282 -14.47 -10.58 -14.21
N PHE A 283 -13.85 -9.43 -13.97
CA PHE A 283 -12.45 -9.16 -14.21
C PHE A 283 -11.77 -8.65 -12.94
N ALA A 284 -10.45 -8.78 -12.84
CA ALA A 284 -9.66 -8.21 -11.75
C ALA A 284 -8.39 -7.53 -12.28
N ALA A 285 -8.04 -6.36 -11.74
CA ALA A 285 -6.86 -5.60 -12.15
C ALA A 285 -6.27 -4.76 -11.02
N GLY A 286 -4.98 -4.44 -11.14
CA GLY A 286 -4.27 -3.63 -10.15
C GLY A 286 -3.86 -4.46 -8.94
N ASP A 287 -3.72 -3.81 -7.79
CA ASP A 287 -3.09 -4.43 -6.62
C ASP A 287 -3.89 -5.63 -6.06
N CYS A 288 -5.22 -5.67 -6.23
CA CYS A 288 -6.02 -6.84 -5.80
C CYS A 288 -5.72 -8.10 -6.64
N ARG A 289 -5.15 -7.96 -7.84
CA ARG A 289 -4.75 -9.06 -8.74
C ARG A 289 -3.24 -9.34 -8.69
N ARG A 290 -2.42 -8.28 -8.68
CA ARG A 290 -0.96 -8.35 -8.76
C ARG A 290 -0.28 -8.48 -7.39
N GLY A 291 -0.96 -8.04 -6.33
CA GLY A 291 -0.36 -7.63 -5.08
C GLY A 291 0.19 -6.20 -5.16
N GLN A 292 0.56 -5.65 -3.99
CA GLN A 292 1.07 -4.28 -3.86
C GLN A 292 2.13 -3.95 -4.92
N SER A 293 1.89 -2.90 -5.70
CA SER A 293 2.81 -2.49 -6.77
C SER A 293 2.84 -0.97 -6.98
N LEU A 294 3.53 -0.54 -8.03
CA LEU A 294 3.61 0.86 -8.40
C LEU A 294 2.34 1.32 -9.13
N VAL A 295 1.99 2.59 -8.98
CA VAL A 295 0.84 3.23 -9.65
C VAL A 295 0.84 3.00 -11.17
N VAL A 296 2.02 3.00 -11.80
CA VAL A 296 2.14 2.74 -13.24
C VAL A 296 1.69 1.32 -13.63
N TRP A 297 1.89 0.33 -12.76
CA TRP A 297 1.40 -1.03 -12.98
C TRP A 297 -0.12 -1.11 -12.83
N ALA A 298 -0.71 -0.42 -11.85
CA ALA A 298 -2.16 -0.34 -11.71
C ALA A 298 -2.81 0.30 -12.95
N ILE A 299 -2.24 1.39 -13.48
CA ILE A 299 -2.70 2.03 -14.72
C ILE A 299 -2.54 1.09 -15.92
N ASN A 300 -1.40 0.40 -16.00
CA ASN A 300 -1.12 -0.58 -17.06
C ASN A 300 -2.16 -1.70 -17.08
N GLU A 301 -2.45 -2.29 -15.91
CA GLU A 301 -3.44 -3.35 -15.78
C GLU A 301 -4.87 -2.85 -16.01
N GLY A 302 -5.22 -1.65 -15.55
CA GLY A 302 -6.53 -1.04 -15.85
C GLY A 302 -6.76 -0.86 -17.36
N ARG A 303 -5.73 -0.46 -18.12
CA ARG A 303 -5.81 -0.40 -19.59
C ARG A 303 -5.96 -1.78 -20.23
N GLY A 304 -5.25 -2.77 -19.70
CA GLY A 304 -5.37 -4.16 -20.16
C GLY A 304 -6.76 -4.74 -19.89
N ALA A 305 -7.31 -4.50 -18.70
CA ALA A 305 -8.64 -4.93 -18.32
C ALA A 305 -9.73 -4.24 -19.16
N ALA A 306 -9.59 -2.93 -19.46
CA ALA A 306 -10.50 -2.23 -20.35
C ALA A 306 -10.56 -2.89 -21.75
N ARG A 307 -9.41 -3.30 -22.31
CA ARG A 307 -9.37 -4.05 -23.58
C ARG A 307 -10.05 -5.42 -23.46
N ALA A 308 -9.82 -6.15 -22.36
CA ALA A 308 -10.42 -7.47 -22.14
C ALA A 308 -11.96 -7.38 -22.00
N ILE A 309 -12.45 -6.38 -21.27
CA ILE A 309 -13.87 -6.09 -21.11
C ILE A 309 -14.50 -5.69 -22.46
N ASP A 310 -13.85 -4.80 -23.22
CA ASP A 310 -14.33 -4.41 -24.56
C ASP A 310 -14.42 -5.61 -25.51
N LEU A 311 -13.41 -6.48 -25.52
CA LEU A 311 -13.43 -7.73 -26.29
C LEU A 311 -14.57 -8.66 -25.85
N HIS A 312 -14.82 -8.78 -24.56
CA HIS A 312 -15.90 -9.60 -24.01
C HIS A 312 -17.28 -9.09 -24.42
N LEU A 313 -17.51 -7.77 -24.34
CA LEU A 313 -18.79 -7.14 -24.65
C LEU A 313 -19.05 -7.04 -26.15
N MET A 314 -18.02 -6.75 -26.95
CA MET A 314 -18.16 -6.40 -28.38
C MET A 314 -17.78 -7.57 -29.32
N GLY A 315 -17.12 -8.60 -28.81
CA GLY A 315 -16.58 -9.74 -29.59
C GLY A 315 -15.32 -9.41 -30.41
N SER A 316 -14.95 -8.13 -30.51
CA SER A 316 -13.70 -7.64 -31.11
C SER A 316 -13.31 -6.32 -30.46
N THR A 317 -12.03 -5.93 -30.50
CA THR A 317 -11.56 -4.70 -29.85
C THR A 317 -10.48 -4.00 -30.65
N THR A 318 -10.56 -2.67 -30.72
CA THR A 318 -9.51 -1.80 -31.29
C THR A 318 -8.68 -1.09 -30.20
N LEU A 319 -9.00 -1.31 -28.92
CA LEU A 319 -8.33 -0.64 -27.82
C LEU A 319 -6.88 -1.12 -27.67
N PRO A 320 -5.88 -0.22 -27.59
CA PRO A 320 -4.50 -0.63 -27.39
C PRO A 320 -4.28 -1.16 -25.96
N ALA A 321 -3.46 -2.19 -25.80
CA ALA A 321 -3.02 -2.69 -24.49
C ALA A 321 -1.48 -2.83 -24.43
N PRO A 322 -0.88 -2.66 -23.23
CA PRO A 322 0.55 -2.87 -23.04
C PRO A 322 1.01 -4.25 -23.51
N GLY A 323 2.10 -4.31 -24.28
CA GLY A 323 2.60 -5.56 -24.87
C GLY A 323 1.92 -6.00 -26.17
N ILE A 324 0.88 -5.28 -26.61
CA ILE A 324 0.23 -5.50 -27.92
C ILE A 324 0.43 -4.24 -28.76
N THR A 325 1.39 -4.29 -29.69
CA THR A 325 1.49 -3.30 -30.76
C THR A 325 0.38 -3.60 -31.76
N MET A 326 -0.72 -2.85 -31.71
CA MET A 326 -1.63 -2.80 -32.85
C MET A 326 -0.80 -2.26 -34.01
N GLY A 327 -0.61 -3.05 -35.07
CA GLY A 327 0.13 -2.63 -36.26
C GLY A 327 -0.29 -1.21 -36.66
N SER A 328 0.70 -0.38 -36.98
CA SER A 328 0.46 1.01 -37.40
C SER A 328 -0.66 1.04 -38.47
N PRO A 329 -1.64 1.96 -38.42
CA PRO A 329 -2.72 2.02 -39.41
C PRO A 329 -2.25 2.41 -40.83
N LEU A 330 -0.94 2.54 -41.04
CA LEU A 330 -0.36 2.79 -42.35
C LEU A 330 -0.19 1.47 -43.09
N GLU A 331 -1.30 0.89 -43.55
CA GLU A 331 -1.24 0.06 -44.75
C GLU A 331 -1.09 1.00 -45.97
N PRO A 332 -0.04 0.86 -46.79
CA PRO A 332 0.03 1.55 -48.06
C PRO A 332 -0.98 0.93 -49.03
N ALA A 333 -1.71 1.80 -49.73
CA ALA A 333 -2.63 1.48 -50.81
C ALA A 333 -1.96 0.72 -51.97
#